data_AF-A0A8H6FD84-F1
#
_entry.id   AF-A0A8H6FD84-F1
#
_cell.length_a   1.000
_cell.length_b   1.000
_cell.length_c   1.000
_cell.angle_alpha   90.00
_cell.angle_beta   90.00
_cell.angle_gamma   90.00
#
_symmetry.space_group_name_H-M   'P 1'
#
loop_
_entity.id
_entity.type
_entity.pdbx_description
1 polymer ?
#
loop_
_entity_poly.entity_id
_entity_poly.type
_entity_poly.pdbx_seq_one_letter_code
_entity_poly.pdbx_strand_id
1 'polypeptide(L)'
;MHLLPYTLVLLTASAAYLPPRALDPCIQDVQDIEAVQLDGPTADGTAGIGAEFESPAFYFTSPSCSVEDTNAARKQVVAQRTGTNWELTADSTSDPGKINAEYILNGVNIKVGSGDGATAGKAWADDLIAWRPWGGSPPNFVNIANSNCNPWKIATNQKSDPNNLPWAPQITAPMPLEALYSLMIENQADPDNKNILDGSNFRGDAILVVVTQAYFQSNPNNIDKSKMTDDVLAFCSLVLSYAKAASNTLQGNQSPKLFTVFMPRTEFITLFGIVKSKLTGDLFKLFDNLACYKTVNQNVVVDTDYCTGPLTAPVSNNRLGGLEYSNPATTPPTTVNIKDWITGIGSGTGVGTPPVDALSDFDRSIDASIGGLATRMEKMYNSQRSVPLFEFRNLDTIPTPGVEQFMTNVDSAIQALHGQFANAPTKRKRQAPASCIRPFAANATSSVFTASPATPSPTVVAPASPATPSPTVVAPVDPPSQPSCVPTPTSSVKDSHESELEKAAAFFCSQYADSTVQNGPINIADTIIAGDKTEGRETVDVAYVYPPSMGNQDDVYNIAVTSVPNCTPNGGYNLATPVANNQCADILHSAWKQCNNQGRGGAITAGCLVYSIATKY
;
A
#
# COMPACT_ATOMS: atom_id res chain seq x y z
N MET A 1 -50.98 37.12 -53.90
CA MET A 1 -50.01 38.21 -54.19
C MET A 1 -49.04 38.22 -53.02
N HIS A 2 -47.73 37.94 -53.06
CA HIS A 2 -46.66 37.79 -54.06
C HIS A 2 -45.68 36.67 -53.54
N LEU A 3 -45.28 35.65 -54.31
CA LEU A 3 -44.04 35.47 -55.12
C LEU A 3 -42.66 35.61 -54.42
N LEU A 4 -41.97 34.44 -54.28
CA LEU A 4 -40.51 34.11 -54.33
C LEU A 4 -39.54 34.61 -53.23
N PRO A 5 -38.33 34.00 -53.04
CA PRO A 5 -37.77 32.72 -53.53
C PRO A 5 -37.02 31.84 -52.49
N TYR A 6 -36.66 30.63 -52.95
CA TYR A 6 -35.68 29.69 -52.40
C TYR A 6 -34.27 30.30 -52.23
N THR A 7 -33.63 30.05 -51.09
CA THR A 7 -32.16 30.07 -50.94
C THR A 7 -31.69 28.81 -50.24
N LEU A 8 -30.98 27.98 -51.01
CA LEU A 8 -30.27 26.79 -50.58
C LEU A 8 -28.90 27.24 -50.03
N VAL A 9 -28.64 27.08 -48.73
CA VAL A 9 -27.30 27.27 -48.16
C VAL A 9 -26.70 25.89 -47.91
N LEU A 10 -25.77 25.50 -48.77
CA LEU A 10 -24.85 24.39 -48.56
C LEU A 10 -23.78 24.84 -47.55
N LEU A 11 -23.90 24.40 -46.30
CA LEU A 11 -22.84 24.47 -45.29
C LEU A 11 -22.00 23.19 -45.38
N THR A 12 -20.89 23.24 -46.11
CA THR A 12 -19.82 22.25 -45.99
C THR A 12 -19.07 22.51 -44.69
N ALA A 13 -19.43 21.81 -43.62
CA ALA A 13 -18.63 21.76 -42.40
C ALA A 13 -17.37 20.91 -42.67
N SER A 14 -16.25 21.57 -42.97
CA SER A 14 -14.94 20.96 -42.84
C SER A 14 -14.71 20.67 -41.36
N ALA A 15 -14.83 19.40 -40.96
CA ALA A 15 -14.35 18.94 -39.67
C ALA A 15 -12.83 19.13 -39.64
N ALA A 16 -12.37 20.22 -39.04
CA ALA A 16 -10.98 20.37 -38.65
C ALA A 16 -10.70 19.28 -37.60
N TYR A 17 -10.04 18.21 -38.04
CA TYR A 17 -9.40 17.24 -37.16
C TYR A 17 -8.30 17.99 -36.40
N LEU A 18 -8.64 18.50 -35.23
CA LEU A 18 -7.65 18.95 -34.25
C LEU A 18 -7.02 17.67 -33.67
N PRO A 19 -5.71 17.42 -33.86
CA PRO A 19 -5.07 16.33 -33.16
C PRO A 19 -5.23 16.55 -31.65
N PRO A 20 -5.38 15.48 -30.85
CA PRO A 20 -5.48 15.61 -29.40
C PRO A 20 -4.26 16.39 -28.90
N ARG A 21 -4.50 17.53 -28.25
CA ARG A 21 -3.45 18.32 -27.58
C ARG A 21 -2.77 17.38 -26.59
N ALA A 22 -1.50 17.08 -26.85
CA ALA A 22 -0.65 16.51 -25.82
C ALA A 22 -0.63 17.51 -24.66
N LEU A 23 -1.04 17.06 -23.47
CA LEU A 23 -0.90 17.81 -22.23
C LEU A 23 0.57 18.25 -22.12
N ASP A 24 0.77 19.57 -21.97
CA ASP A 24 2.09 20.14 -21.75
C ASP A 24 2.67 19.55 -20.45
N PRO A 25 3.81 18.85 -20.49
CA PRO A 25 4.42 18.26 -19.30
C PRO A 25 4.93 19.29 -18.29
N CYS A 26 4.79 20.60 -18.56
CA CYS A 26 5.28 21.69 -17.72
C CYS A 26 4.21 22.45 -16.92
N ILE A 27 2.97 21.96 -16.82
CA ILE A 27 1.98 22.61 -15.94
C ILE A 27 2.25 22.19 -14.48
N GLN A 28 3.10 22.97 -13.82
CA GLN A 28 3.15 23.12 -12.36
C GLN A 28 2.13 24.18 -11.92
N ASP A 29 1.66 24.01 -10.69
CA ASP A 29 0.65 24.79 -9.96
C ASP A 29 -0.80 24.46 -10.30
N VAL A 30 -1.16 23.19 -10.07
CA VAL A 30 -2.50 22.90 -9.55
C VAL A 30 -2.54 23.51 -8.16
N GLN A 31 -3.47 24.44 -7.90
CA GLN A 31 -3.73 24.89 -6.53
C GLN A 31 -4.02 23.64 -5.71
N ASP A 32 -3.10 23.30 -4.79
CA ASP A 32 -3.33 22.22 -3.83
C ASP A 32 -4.66 22.53 -3.15
N ILE A 33 -5.60 21.61 -3.35
CA ILE A 33 -6.97 21.81 -2.96
C ILE A 33 -7.03 21.50 -1.47
N GLU A 34 -7.04 22.57 -0.68
CA GLU A 34 -6.93 22.62 0.78
C GLU A 34 -5.51 22.58 1.35
N ALA A 35 -5.35 23.32 2.46
CA ALA A 35 -4.09 23.61 3.14
C ALA A 35 -3.25 22.35 3.38
N VAL A 36 -1.93 22.49 3.17
CA VAL A 36 -0.85 21.51 3.40
C VAL A 36 -1.27 20.47 4.43
N GLN A 37 -1.81 19.36 3.93
CA GLN A 37 -2.00 18.16 4.71
C GLN A 37 -0.62 17.73 5.19
N LEU A 38 -0.42 17.70 6.51
CA LEU A 38 0.88 17.36 7.08
C LEU A 38 1.28 15.94 6.68
N ASP A 39 0.32 15.05 6.45
CA ASP A 39 0.46 13.70 5.90
C ASP A 39 0.63 13.66 4.36
N GLY A 40 0.69 14.83 3.71
CA GLY A 40 0.80 15.00 2.26
C GLY A 40 2.19 14.69 1.68
N PRO A 41 2.36 14.89 0.36
CA PRO A 41 3.56 14.48 -0.34
C PRO A 41 4.74 15.39 -0.01
N THR A 42 5.91 14.79 0.03
CA THR A 42 7.19 15.45 0.15
C THR A 42 7.44 16.43 -1.02
N ALA A 43 7.98 17.60 -0.69
CA ALA A 43 8.26 18.64 -1.68
C ALA A 43 9.34 18.23 -2.71
N ASP A 44 10.27 17.35 -2.33
CA ASP A 44 11.34 16.84 -3.18
C ASP A 44 10.96 15.55 -3.94
N GLY A 45 9.74 15.05 -3.72
CA GLY A 45 9.20 13.83 -4.32
C GLY A 45 9.96 12.57 -3.89
N THR A 46 10.69 12.60 -2.76
CA THR A 46 11.25 11.41 -2.12
C THR A 46 10.16 10.62 -1.40
N ALA A 47 10.44 9.39 -0.98
CA ALA A 47 9.44 8.59 -0.31
C ALA A 47 9.13 9.14 1.09
N GLY A 48 7.92 9.64 1.32
CA GLY A 48 7.42 10.10 2.61
C GLY A 48 6.62 9.05 3.38
N ILE A 49 6.41 9.27 4.68
CA ILE A 49 5.46 8.51 5.51
C ILE A 49 4.63 9.48 6.34
N GLY A 50 3.38 9.69 5.95
CA GLY A 50 2.36 10.35 6.76
C GLY A 50 1.63 9.34 7.65
N ALA A 51 1.17 9.77 8.82
CA ALA A 51 0.32 8.95 9.66
C ALA A 51 -0.73 9.78 10.39
N GLU A 52 -1.93 9.24 10.55
CA GLU A 52 -2.99 9.78 11.40
C GLU A 52 -3.30 8.73 12.47
N PHE A 53 -3.35 9.15 13.73
CA PHE A 53 -3.76 8.31 14.85
C PHE A 53 -5.03 8.91 15.44
N GLU A 54 -6.18 8.33 15.10
CA GLU A 54 -7.47 8.74 15.64
C GLU A 54 -7.85 7.90 16.85
N SER A 55 -8.48 8.49 17.87
CA SER A 55 -9.03 7.72 18.99
C SER A 55 -10.51 8.00 19.22
N PRO A 56 -11.41 7.01 19.09
CA PRO A 56 -12.81 7.20 19.49
C PRO A 56 -12.97 7.32 21.01
N ALA A 57 -11.94 6.96 21.79
CA ALA A 57 -11.91 7.09 23.25
C ALA A 57 -11.41 8.46 23.72
N PHE A 58 -10.82 9.26 22.83
CA PHE A 58 -10.37 10.61 23.12
C PHE A 58 -11.04 11.63 22.19
N TYR A 59 -12.00 12.37 22.74
CA TYR A 59 -12.82 13.30 21.96
C TYR A 59 -13.19 14.55 22.77
N PHE A 60 -13.55 15.60 22.04
CA PHE A 60 -13.96 16.90 22.58
C PHE A 60 -15.41 17.21 22.22
N THR A 61 -16.07 17.97 23.08
CA THR A 61 -17.49 18.34 22.92
C THR A 61 -17.71 19.83 23.17
N SER A 62 -18.55 20.44 22.34
CA SER A 62 -19.05 21.81 22.49
C SER A 62 -20.53 21.81 22.05
N PRO A 63 -21.48 21.52 22.97
CA PRO A 63 -22.87 21.23 22.61
C PRO A 63 -23.63 22.34 21.87
N SER A 64 -23.16 23.59 21.96
CA SER A 64 -23.74 24.74 21.26
C SER A 64 -23.11 25.02 19.89
N CYS A 65 -22.11 24.23 19.49
CA CYS A 65 -21.38 24.43 18.24
C CYS A 65 -22.23 24.00 17.03
N SER A 66 -22.26 24.82 16.00
CA SER A 66 -22.92 24.50 14.73
C SER A 66 -22.14 23.44 13.94
N VAL A 67 -22.74 22.81 12.93
CA VAL A 67 -22.00 21.90 12.03
C VAL A 67 -20.88 22.64 11.31
N GLU A 68 -21.14 23.85 10.83
CA GLU A 68 -20.16 24.68 10.13
C GLU A 68 -18.97 25.03 11.03
N ASP A 69 -19.22 25.49 12.25
CA ASP A 69 -18.15 25.81 13.20
C ASP A 69 -17.42 24.55 13.71
N THR A 70 -18.11 23.41 13.79
CA THR A 70 -17.49 22.11 14.12
C THR A 70 -16.52 21.68 13.02
N ASN A 71 -16.95 21.79 11.76
CA ASN A 71 -16.10 21.48 10.60
C ASN A 71 -14.94 22.48 10.47
N ALA A 72 -15.13 23.75 10.81
CA ALA A 72 -14.07 24.75 10.81
C ALA A 72 -12.98 24.47 11.86
N ALA A 73 -13.31 23.75 12.95
CA ALA A 73 -12.35 23.30 13.95
C ALA A 73 -11.51 22.09 13.48
N ARG A 74 -11.89 21.43 12.38
CA ARG A 74 -11.20 20.25 11.85
C ARG A 74 -9.77 20.60 11.39
N LYS A 75 -8.84 19.66 11.57
CA LYS A 75 -7.40 19.78 11.24
C LYS A 75 -6.71 20.93 11.99
N GLN A 76 -7.39 21.61 12.92
CA GLN A 76 -6.80 22.69 13.70
C GLN A 76 -6.10 22.13 14.94
N VAL A 77 -4.99 22.77 15.30
CA VAL A 77 -4.16 22.36 16.44
C VAL A 77 -4.92 22.50 17.76
N VAL A 78 -4.96 21.43 18.54
CA VAL A 78 -5.57 21.38 19.87
C VAL A 78 -4.55 21.79 20.92
N ALA A 79 -4.91 22.74 21.76
CA ALA A 79 -4.13 23.20 22.93
C ALA A 79 -2.66 23.52 22.61
N GLN A 80 -2.38 24.00 21.39
CA GLN A 80 -1.03 24.32 20.89
C GLN A 80 -0.06 23.12 20.94
N ARG A 81 -0.57 21.88 20.99
CA ARG A 81 0.27 20.69 21.14
C ARG A 81 0.84 20.29 19.79
N THR A 82 2.10 20.65 19.64
CA THR A 82 2.91 20.41 18.44
C THR A 82 4.29 19.99 18.88
N GLY A 83 4.98 19.24 18.04
CA GLY A 83 6.37 18.88 18.23
C GLY A 83 7.07 18.66 16.89
N THR A 84 8.28 18.10 16.94
CA THR A 84 9.02 17.81 15.70
C THR A 84 8.29 16.71 14.94
N ASN A 85 7.78 17.05 13.75
CA ASN A 85 7.04 16.16 12.84
C ASN A 85 5.73 15.56 13.40
N TRP A 86 5.14 16.15 14.44
CA TRP A 86 3.82 15.73 14.92
C TRP A 86 2.98 16.90 15.44
N GLU A 87 1.66 16.80 15.31
CA GLU A 87 0.70 17.75 15.87
C GLU A 87 -0.54 17.01 16.39
N LEU A 88 -1.15 17.52 17.47
CA LEU A 88 -2.49 17.09 17.91
C LEU A 88 -3.53 17.97 17.24
N THR A 89 -4.38 17.38 16.42
CA THR A 89 -5.47 18.02 15.69
C THR A 89 -6.82 17.51 16.18
N ALA A 90 -7.87 18.17 15.70
CA ALA A 90 -9.24 17.70 15.82
C ALA A 90 -9.71 17.11 14.50
N ASP A 91 -10.26 15.90 14.53
CA ASP A 91 -10.96 15.32 13.39
C ASP A 91 -12.48 15.33 13.61
N SER A 92 -13.22 15.58 12.54
CA SER A 92 -14.67 15.79 12.60
C SER A 92 -15.41 14.47 12.69
N THR A 93 -16.38 14.39 13.60
CA THR A 93 -17.41 13.34 13.53
C THR A 93 -18.63 13.82 12.75
N SER A 94 -19.56 12.92 12.41
CA SER A 94 -20.85 13.28 11.80
C SER A 94 -21.75 14.14 12.71
N ASP A 95 -21.37 14.32 13.98
CA ASP A 95 -22.19 14.93 15.02
C ASP A 95 -21.76 16.39 15.27
N PRO A 96 -22.67 17.38 15.13
CA PRO A 96 -22.37 18.77 15.49
C PRO A 96 -21.91 18.89 16.95
N GLY A 97 -20.88 19.69 17.18
CA GLY A 97 -20.32 19.92 18.51
C GLY A 97 -19.56 18.74 19.09
N LYS A 98 -19.12 17.80 18.25
CA LYS A 98 -18.26 16.68 18.65
C LYS A 98 -17.17 16.43 17.62
N ILE A 99 -15.96 16.22 18.11
CA ILE A 99 -14.74 15.99 17.32
C ILE A 99 -13.83 15.01 18.06
N ASN A 100 -13.13 14.15 17.34
CA ASN A 100 -12.14 13.24 17.90
C ASN A 100 -10.78 13.94 18.00
N ALA A 101 -9.96 13.50 18.95
CA ALA A 101 -8.55 13.82 18.98
C ALA A 101 -7.81 12.96 17.95
N GLU A 102 -6.91 13.60 17.22
CA GLU A 102 -6.11 12.97 16.18
C GLU A 102 -4.66 13.44 16.32
N TYR A 103 -3.71 12.52 16.35
CA TYR A 103 -2.30 12.89 16.18
C TYR A 103 -1.90 12.67 14.72
N ILE A 104 -1.38 13.72 14.08
CA ILE A 104 -0.87 13.64 12.71
C ILE A 104 0.66 13.65 12.74
N LEU A 105 1.27 12.72 12.00
CA LEU A 105 2.70 12.72 11.69
C LEU A 105 2.93 13.33 10.31
N ASN A 106 3.90 14.24 10.24
CA ASN A 106 4.16 15.04 9.05
C ASN A 106 4.90 14.23 7.96
N GLY A 107 4.16 13.64 7.03
CA GLY A 107 4.66 12.91 5.86
C GLY A 107 5.43 13.74 4.83
N VAL A 108 5.26 15.06 4.83
CA VAL A 108 6.09 15.96 3.98
C VAL A 108 7.55 15.94 4.45
N ASN A 109 7.77 15.81 5.77
CA ASN A 109 9.09 15.84 6.40
C ASN A 109 9.64 14.44 6.69
N ILE A 110 8.81 13.52 7.17
CA ILE A 110 9.22 12.17 7.55
C ILE A 110 9.50 11.35 6.29
N LYS A 111 10.72 10.82 6.17
CA LYS A 111 11.13 10.01 5.02
C LYS A 111 11.15 8.53 5.35
N VAL A 112 10.81 7.69 4.39
CA VAL A 112 11.01 6.24 4.48
C VAL A 112 12.50 5.95 4.73
N GLY A 113 12.80 5.11 5.72
CA GLY A 113 14.14 4.70 6.13
C GLY A 113 14.87 5.67 7.05
N SER A 114 14.25 6.80 7.43
CA SER A 114 14.88 7.79 8.32
C SER A 114 14.76 7.43 9.81
N GLY A 115 13.75 6.64 10.20
CA GLY A 115 13.38 6.46 11.61
C GLY A 115 12.66 7.65 12.26
N ASP A 116 12.43 8.75 11.52
CA ASP A 116 11.79 9.95 12.05
C ASP A 116 10.33 9.71 12.45
N GLY A 117 9.62 8.81 11.76
CA GLY A 117 8.24 8.44 12.09
C GLY A 117 8.13 7.77 13.47
N ALA A 118 9.07 6.87 13.80
CA ALA A 118 9.14 6.24 15.12
C ALA A 118 9.46 7.25 16.21
N THR A 119 10.42 8.15 15.95
CA THR A 119 10.81 9.21 16.88
C THR A 119 9.66 10.19 17.15
N ALA A 120 8.95 10.63 16.11
CA ALA A 120 7.78 11.49 16.23
C ALA A 120 6.61 10.77 16.94
N GLY A 121 6.39 9.51 16.60
CA GLY A 121 5.43 8.61 17.24
C GLY A 121 5.66 8.50 18.76
N LYS A 122 6.90 8.23 19.16
CA LYS A 122 7.29 8.23 20.57
C LYS A 122 7.04 9.58 21.24
N ALA A 123 7.44 10.66 20.58
CA ALA A 123 7.35 12.00 21.15
C ALA A 123 5.91 12.42 21.47
N TRP A 124 4.95 12.16 20.57
CA TRP A 124 3.56 12.47 20.87
C TRP A 124 2.94 11.51 21.90
N ALA A 125 3.34 10.23 21.89
CA ALA A 125 2.89 9.27 22.90
C ALA A 125 3.31 9.70 24.32
N ASP A 126 4.59 10.08 24.49
CA ASP A 126 5.13 10.62 25.73
C ASP A 126 4.40 11.92 26.13
N ASP A 127 4.12 12.79 25.15
CA ASP A 127 3.39 14.03 25.34
C ASP A 127 1.96 13.81 25.88
N LEU A 128 1.21 12.85 25.33
CA LEU A 128 -0.12 12.50 25.80
C LEU A 128 -0.11 11.94 27.22
N ILE A 129 0.84 11.04 27.51
CA ILE A 129 1.00 10.41 28.83
C ILE A 129 1.31 11.47 29.88
N ALA A 130 2.18 12.44 29.56
CA ALA A 130 2.53 13.54 30.46
C ALA A 130 1.38 14.53 30.63
N TRP A 131 0.64 14.84 29.56
CA TRP A 131 -0.45 15.81 29.58
C TRP A 131 -1.66 15.30 30.37
N ARG A 132 -2.06 14.05 30.13
CA ARG A 132 -3.22 13.37 30.72
C ARG A 132 -4.41 14.32 30.94
N PRO A 133 -4.95 14.91 29.86
CA PRO A 133 -5.76 16.09 30.01
C PRO A 133 -7.10 15.83 30.66
N TRP A 134 -7.60 14.60 30.78
CA TRP A 134 -8.85 14.30 31.51
C TRP A 134 -8.64 14.02 33.01
N GLY A 135 -7.40 14.00 33.51
CA GLY A 135 -7.07 13.62 34.89
C GLY A 135 -7.22 14.73 35.95
N GLY A 136 -7.43 15.98 35.53
CA GLY A 136 -7.51 17.15 36.42
C GLY A 136 -8.91 17.49 36.94
N SER A 137 -8.94 18.23 38.05
CA SER A 137 -10.08 19.04 38.55
C SER A 137 -9.59 20.49 38.64
N PRO A 138 -10.26 21.50 38.04
CA PRO A 138 -11.64 21.59 37.50
C PRO A 138 -11.82 20.95 36.08
N PRO A 139 -13.00 21.02 35.41
CA PRO A 139 -13.23 20.28 34.16
C PRO A 139 -12.19 20.65 33.11
N ASN A 140 -11.69 19.64 32.42
CA ASN A 140 -10.61 19.84 31.47
C ASN A 140 -11.18 20.33 30.14
N PHE A 141 -11.01 21.62 29.93
CA PHE A 141 -11.34 22.31 28.68
C PHE A 141 -10.06 22.55 27.88
N VAL A 142 -10.18 22.55 26.56
CA VAL A 142 -9.09 22.89 25.63
C VAL A 142 -9.55 23.95 24.65
N ASN A 143 -8.60 24.75 24.17
CA ASN A 143 -8.82 25.61 23.03
C ASN A 143 -8.29 24.90 21.78
N ILE A 144 -9.04 24.98 20.69
CA ILE A 144 -8.64 24.53 19.37
C ILE A 144 -8.36 25.78 18.54
N ALA A 145 -7.22 25.81 17.85
CA ALA A 145 -6.84 26.95 17.04
C ALA A 145 -7.96 27.33 16.06
N ASN A 146 -8.20 28.63 15.86
CA ASN A 146 -9.19 29.17 14.92
C ASN A 146 -10.65 28.70 15.11
N SER A 147 -10.97 28.03 16.21
CA SER A 147 -12.34 27.54 16.48
C SER A 147 -13.21 28.61 17.16
N ASN A 148 -14.38 28.89 16.58
CA ASN A 148 -15.42 29.72 17.19
C ASN A 148 -16.12 29.06 18.39
N CYS A 149 -15.96 27.75 18.55
CA CYS A 149 -16.62 26.95 19.58
C CYS A 149 -15.79 26.76 20.85
N ASN A 150 -14.72 27.54 21.00
CA ASN A 150 -13.87 27.50 22.18
C ASN A 150 -14.58 28.06 23.43
N PRO A 151 -14.34 27.49 24.63
CA PRO A 151 -13.51 26.31 24.86
C PRO A 151 -14.27 24.99 24.61
N TRP A 152 -13.55 23.95 24.19
CA TRP A 152 -14.08 22.60 24.03
C TRP A 152 -13.90 21.78 25.30
N LYS A 153 -14.91 21.02 25.70
CA LYS A 153 -14.86 20.11 26.85
C LYS A 153 -14.27 18.76 26.44
N ILE A 154 -13.26 18.28 27.14
CA ILE A 154 -12.77 16.90 26.99
C ILE A 154 -13.80 15.94 27.57
N ALA A 155 -14.24 14.99 26.76
CA ALA A 155 -15.31 14.04 27.10
C ALA A 155 -14.80 12.61 27.32
N THR A 156 -13.48 12.41 27.33
CA THR A 156 -12.83 11.17 27.79
C THR A 156 -13.13 10.88 29.26
N ASN A 157 -13.29 9.59 29.58
CA ASN A 157 -13.48 9.15 30.96
C ASN A 157 -12.27 9.58 31.83
N GLN A 158 -12.53 10.27 32.95
CA GLN A 158 -11.50 10.75 33.86
C GLN A 158 -10.62 9.62 34.44
N LYS A 159 -11.13 8.39 34.47
CA LYS A 159 -10.40 7.19 34.93
C LYS A 159 -9.58 6.52 33.83
N SER A 160 -9.70 6.95 32.57
CA SER A 160 -8.91 6.38 31.48
C SER A 160 -7.42 6.57 31.76
N ASP A 161 -6.66 5.50 31.54
CA ASP A 161 -5.21 5.51 31.56
C ASP A 161 -4.71 5.92 30.17
N PRO A 162 -3.92 7.00 30.02
CA PRO A 162 -3.36 7.39 28.72
C PRO A 162 -2.53 6.27 28.08
N ASN A 163 -1.95 5.35 28.86
CA ASN A 163 -1.19 4.21 28.32
C ASN A 163 -2.09 3.17 27.62
N ASN A 164 -3.37 3.12 27.97
CA ASN A 164 -4.31 2.12 27.45
C ASN A 164 -5.32 2.73 26.48
N LEU A 165 -5.11 3.97 26.04
CA LEU A 165 -5.99 4.56 25.04
C LEU A 165 -5.78 3.87 23.69
N PRO A 166 -6.87 3.40 23.06
CA PRO A 166 -6.81 2.80 21.73
C PRO A 166 -6.68 3.89 20.66
N TRP A 167 -5.75 3.68 19.74
CA TRP A 167 -5.52 4.51 18.56
C TRP A 167 -5.72 3.68 17.31
N ALA A 168 -6.48 4.20 16.35
CA ALA A 168 -6.70 3.61 15.04
C ALA A 168 -5.76 4.30 14.03
N PRO A 169 -4.64 3.67 13.65
CA PRO A 169 -3.69 4.28 12.74
C PRO A 169 -4.19 4.24 11.29
N GLN A 170 -3.82 5.27 10.54
CA GLN A 170 -3.92 5.37 9.09
C GLN A 170 -2.56 5.82 8.55
N ILE A 171 -2.06 5.18 7.50
CA ILE A 171 -0.71 5.46 6.97
C ILE A 171 -0.81 5.95 5.55
N THR A 172 -0.25 7.13 5.24
CA THR A 172 -0.11 7.65 3.88
C THR A 172 1.33 7.43 3.40
N ALA A 173 1.49 6.70 2.28
CA ALA A 173 2.81 6.40 1.73
C ALA A 173 2.76 6.18 0.19
N PRO A 174 3.88 6.38 -0.51
CA PRO A 174 3.99 5.96 -1.91
C PRO A 174 3.99 4.44 -2.00
N MET A 175 3.20 3.91 -2.95
CA MET A 175 3.14 2.46 -3.18
C MET A 175 2.98 2.15 -4.67
N PRO A 176 3.84 1.32 -5.28
CA PRO A 176 3.60 0.82 -6.63
C PRO A 176 2.32 -0.02 -6.66
N LEU A 177 1.58 0.03 -7.79
CA LEU A 177 0.33 -0.72 -7.95
C LEU A 177 0.53 -2.24 -7.77
N GLU A 178 1.68 -2.77 -8.12
CA GLU A 178 2.00 -4.20 -7.94
C GLU A 178 2.08 -4.58 -6.45
N ALA A 179 2.70 -3.74 -5.63
CA ALA A 179 2.74 -3.95 -4.18
C ALA A 179 1.35 -3.80 -3.56
N LEU A 180 0.58 -2.81 -4.02
CA LEU A 180 -0.80 -2.64 -3.60
C LEU A 180 -1.65 -3.88 -3.93
N TYR A 181 -1.49 -4.45 -5.13
CA TYR A 181 -2.21 -5.67 -5.51
C TYR A 181 -1.83 -6.86 -4.63
N SER A 182 -0.54 -6.98 -4.27
CA SER A 182 -0.07 -7.98 -3.31
C SER A 182 -0.79 -7.85 -1.96
N LEU A 183 -0.89 -6.63 -1.42
CA LEU A 183 -1.61 -6.34 -0.18
C LEU A 183 -3.11 -6.68 -0.30
N MET A 184 -3.74 -6.38 -1.44
CA MET A 184 -5.16 -6.72 -1.66
C MET A 184 -5.40 -8.23 -1.70
N ILE A 185 -4.49 -9.01 -2.29
CA ILE A 185 -4.57 -10.48 -2.28
C ILE A 185 -4.41 -11.01 -0.85
N GLU A 186 -3.42 -10.49 -0.11
CA GLU A 186 -3.15 -10.85 1.28
C GLU A 186 -4.38 -10.61 2.16
N ASN A 187 -4.99 -9.41 2.06
CA ASN A 187 -6.22 -9.03 2.76
C ASN A 187 -7.36 -10.03 2.58
N GLN A 188 -7.50 -10.56 1.36
CA GLN A 188 -8.55 -11.50 1.03
C GLN A 188 -8.24 -12.93 1.50
N ALA A 189 -6.97 -13.29 1.62
CA ALA A 189 -6.53 -14.66 1.85
C ALA A 189 -6.47 -15.04 3.33
N ASP A 190 -5.87 -14.20 4.16
CA ASP A 190 -5.61 -14.51 5.58
C ASP A 190 -5.70 -13.24 6.45
N PRO A 191 -6.82 -13.01 7.15
CA PRO A 191 -6.98 -11.84 8.00
C PRO A 191 -6.12 -11.87 9.27
N ASP A 192 -5.59 -13.04 9.67
CA ASP A 192 -4.83 -13.21 10.92
C ASP A 192 -3.33 -13.02 10.72
N ASN A 193 -2.82 -13.26 9.51
CA ASN A 193 -1.41 -13.07 9.15
C ASN A 193 -1.28 -12.10 7.97
N LYS A 194 -1.44 -10.82 8.30
CA LYS A 194 -1.49 -9.72 7.34
C LYS A 194 -0.37 -8.71 7.55
N ASN A 195 0.02 -8.05 6.47
CA ASN A 195 0.95 -6.95 6.47
C ASN A 195 0.45 -5.82 7.40
N ILE A 196 1.36 -5.06 8.00
CA ILE A 196 0.98 -3.94 8.88
C ILE A 196 0.22 -2.82 8.14
N LEU A 197 0.37 -2.73 6.82
CA LEU A 197 -0.39 -1.82 5.96
C LEU A 197 -1.72 -2.41 5.49
N ASP A 198 -2.05 -3.62 5.92
CA ASP A 198 -3.25 -4.32 5.53
C ASP A 198 -4.36 -4.14 6.58
N GLY A 199 -5.34 -3.30 6.24
CA GLY A 199 -6.43 -2.95 7.12
C GLY A 199 -7.46 -4.06 7.26
N SER A 200 -8.11 -4.13 8.42
CA SER A 200 -9.23 -5.04 8.62
C SER A 200 -10.53 -4.48 8.06
N ASN A 201 -11.33 -5.36 7.45
CA ASN A 201 -12.68 -5.03 7.02
C ASN A 201 -13.67 -5.17 8.20
N PHE A 202 -13.73 -4.16 9.07
CA PHE A 202 -14.56 -4.24 10.29
C PHE A 202 -16.06 -4.06 10.08
N ARG A 203 -16.48 -3.53 8.92
CA ARG A 203 -17.88 -3.11 8.73
C ARG A 203 -18.77 -4.15 8.07
N GLY A 204 -18.20 -5.23 7.53
CA GLY A 204 -18.95 -6.30 6.85
C GLY A 204 -19.62 -5.87 5.54
N ASP A 205 -19.57 -4.57 5.22
CA ASP A 205 -20.05 -3.92 4.00
C ASP A 205 -18.91 -3.41 3.12
N ALA A 206 -17.65 -3.49 3.56
CA ALA A 206 -16.52 -3.02 2.76
C ALA A 206 -16.33 -3.97 1.58
N ILE A 207 -16.24 -3.37 0.40
CA ILE A 207 -16.30 -4.07 -0.88
C ILE A 207 -14.90 -4.06 -1.48
N LEU A 208 -13.97 -4.80 -0.86
CA LEU A 208 -12.71 -5.09 -1.53
C LEU A 208 -12.94 -6.17 -2.59
N VAL A 209 -12.85 -5.78 -3.85
CA VAL A 209 -12.95 -6.68 -5.00
C VAL A 209 -11.56 -6.87 -5.57
N VAL A 210 -10.97 -8.03 -5.31
CA VAL A 210 -9.70 -8.44 -5.91
C VAL A 210 -9.95 -9.03 -7.28
N VAL A 211 -9.73 -8.23 -8.32
CA VAL A 211 -9.85 -8.64 -9.72
C VAL A 211 -8.69 -9.55 -10.08
N THR A 212 -8.97 -10.79 -10.45
CA THR A 212 -7.95 -11.75 -10.89
C THR A 212 -7.93 -11.87 -12.41
N GLN A 213 -6.89 -12.51 -12.96
CA GLN A 213 -6.82 -12.80 -14.41
C GLN A 213 -8.06 -13.56 -14.93
N ALA A 214 -8.71 -14.37 -14.08
CA ALA A 214 -9.90 -15.12 -14.48
C ALA A 214 -11.11 -14.23 -14.77
N TYR A 215 -11.14 -12.97 -14.32
CA TYR A 215 -12.18 -12.01 -14.69
C TYR A 215 -12.10 -11.62 -16.18
N PHE A 216 -10.95 -11.85 -16.83
CA PHE A 216 -10.74 -11.57 -18.25
C PHE A 216 -11.03 -12.79 -19.15
N GLN A 217 -11.63 -13.85 -18.63
CA GLN A 217 -11.88 -15.09 -19.38
C GLN A 217 -12.86 -14.94 -20.55
N SER A 218 -13.73 -13.92 -20.53
CA SER A 218 -14.61 -13.56 -21.66
C SER A 218 -13.95 -12.65 -22.69
N ASN A 219 -12.66 -12.35 -22.53
CA ASN A 219 -11.86 -11.47 -23.39
C ASN A 219 -12.48 -10.06 -23.53
N PRO A 220 -12.83 -9.37 -22.42
CA PRO A 220 -13.45 -8.05 -22.48
C PRO A 220 -12.53 -7.07 -23.22
N ASN A 221 -13.09 -6.26 -24.11
CA ASN A 221 -12.34 -5.34 -24.98
C ASN A 221 -11.18 -5.99 -25.78
N ASN A 222 -11.28 -7.29 -26.07
CA ASN A 222 -10.20 -8.08 -26.69
C ASN A 222 -8.92 -8.14 -25.85
N ILE A 223 -9.04 -8.01 -24.53
CA ILE A 223 -7.94 -8.09 -23.59
C ILE A 223 -7.73 -9.56 -23.18
N ASP A 224 -6.60 -10.10 -23.61
CA ASP A 224 -6.16 -11.45 -23.25
C ASP A 224 -5.77 -11.53 -21.76
N LYS A 225 -6.43 -12.42 -21.03
CA LYS A 225 -6.15 -12.68 -19.60
C LYS A 225 -4.69 -12.98 -19.29
N SER A 226 -3.97 -13.62 -20.22
CA SER A 226 -2.56 -13.98 -20.04
C SER A 226 -1.61 -12.77 -20.06
N LYS A 227 -2.09 -11.61 -20.52
CA LYS A 227 -1.34 -10.35 -20.58
C LYS A 227 -1.60 -9.46 -19.38
N MET A 228 -2.45 -9.90 -18.44
CA MET A 228 -2.76 -9.14 -17.23
C MET A 228 -1.58 -9.19 -16.27
N THR A 229 -1.12 -8.00 -15.91
CA THR A 229 0.00 -7.76 -14.99
C THR A 229 -0.56 -7.19 -13.69
N ASP A 230 0.18 -7.36 -12.59
CA ASP A 230 -0.30 -7.02 -11.26
C ASP A 230 -0.71 -5.55 -11.10
N ASP A 231 -0.03 -4.62 -11.78
CA ASP A 231 -0.41 -3.20 -11.78
C ASP A 231 -1.79 -2.96 -12.45
N VAL A 232 -2.07 -3.69 -13.53
CA VAL A 232 -3.39 -3.66 -14.19
C VAL A 232 -4.46 -4.26 -13.27
N LEU A 233 -4.14 -5.37 -12.61
CA LEU A 233 -5.07 -6.03 -11.70
C LEU A 233 -5.33 -5.17 -10.45
N ALA A 234 -4.34 -4.48 -9.91
CA ALA A 234 -4.52 -3.50 -8.83
C ALA A 234 -5.44 -2.35 -9.25
N PHE A 235 -5.17 -1.74 -10.40
CA PHE A 235 -6.01 -0.65 -10.91
C PHE A 235 -7.46 -1.10 -11.10
N CYS A 236 -7.67 -2.27 -11.71
CA CYS A 236 -9.00 -2.84 -11.88
C CYS A 236 -9.67 -3.18 -10.54
N SER A 237 -8.91 -3.69 -9.57
CA SER A 237 -9.41 -4.00 -8.23
C SER A 237 -9.87 -2.74 -7.51
N LEU A 238 -9.07 -1.66 -7.53
CA LEU A 238 -9.43 -0.37 -6.94
C LEU A 238 -10.71 0.20 -7.54
N VAL A 239 -10.74 0.39 -8.86
CA VAL A 239 -11.90 1.01 -9.53
C VAL A 239 -13.16 0.18 -9.32
N LEU A 240 -13.07 -1.15 -9.42
CA LEU A 240 -14.24 -2.02 -9.24
C LEU A 240 -14.72 -2.06 -7.78
N SER A 241 -13.81 -1.98 -6.81
CA SER A 241 -14.14 -1.89 -5.38
C SER A 241 -14.98 -0.65 -5.09
N TYR A 242 -14.50 0.54 -5.50
CA TYR A 242 -15.27 1.78 -5.37
C TYR A 242 -16.56 1.76 -6.20
N ALA A 243 -16.53 1.26 -7.43
CA ALA A 243 -17.72 1.20 -8.29
C ALA A 243 -18.84 0.34 -7.67
N LYS A 244 -18.52 -0.84 -7.12
CA LYS A 244 -19.51 -1.70 -6.45
C LYS A 244 -19.93 -1.14 -5.08
N ALA A 245 -19.03 -0.45 -4.37
CA ALA A 245 -19.33 0.20 -3.09
C ALA A 245 -20.41 1.30 -3.20
N ALA A 246 -20.63 1.88 -4.38
CA ALA A 246 -21.76 2.78 -4.62
C ALA A 246 -23.15 2.10 -4.55
N SER A 247 -23.22 0.78 -4.40
CA SER A 247 -24.48 0.12 -4.02
C SER A 247 -24.86 0.33 -2.55
N ASN A 248 -23.93 0.77 -1.71
CA ASN A 248 -24.17 1.16 -0.32
C ASN A 248 -24.57 2.64 -0.23
N THR A 249 -25.48 2.96 0.68
CA THR A 249 -25.90 4.35 0.93
C THR A 249 -24.94 5.03 1.90
N LEU A 250 -24.41 6.19 1.51
CA LEU A 250 -23.66 7.06 2.42
C LEU A 250 -24.60 7.72 3.43
N GLN A 251 -24.21 7.78 4.69
CA GLN A 251 -24.96 8.49 5.73
C GLN A 251 -24.34 9.87 5.97
N GLY A 252 -25.15 10.93 6.03
CA GLY A 252 -24.66 12.28 6.33
C GLY A 252 -23.46 12.69 5.47
N ASN A 253 -22.42 13.27 6.08
CA ASN A 253 -21.14 13.63 5.46
C ASN A 253 -20.15 12.44 5.40
N GLN A 254 -20.61 11.21 5.15
CA GLN A 254 -19.71 10.08 4.98
C GLN A 254 -19.04 10.10 3.60
N SER A 255 -17.73 9.88 3.57
CA SER A 255 -16.97 9.67 2.34
C SER A 255 -17.02 8.20 1.88
N PRO A 256 -16.97 7.92 0.55
CA PRO A 256 -16.78 6.59 0.01
C PRO A 256 -15.54 5.86 0.54
N LYS A 257 -14.58 6.57 1.15
CA LYS A 257 -13.39 6.00 1.77
C LYS A 257 -13.68 4.96 2.85
N LEU A 258 -14.88 5.00 3.44
CA LEU A 258 -15.29 4.05 4.47
C LEU A 258 -15.49 2.62 3.94
N PHE A 259 -15.59 2.42 2.63
CA PHE A 259 -15.90 1.13 2.01
C PHE A 259 -14.68 0.34 1.52
N THR A 260 -13.46 0.85 1.69
CA THR A 260 -12.22 0.16 1.34
C THR A 260 -11.10 0.56 2.30
N VAL A 261 -10.16 -0.36 2.54
CA VAL A 261 -8.97 -0.11 3.36
C VAL A 261 -7.81 0.49 2.55
N PHE A 262 -7.86 0.36 1.23
CA PHE A 262 -6.88 0.93 0.30
C PHE A 262 -7.47 2.18 -0.36
N MET A 263 -7.06 3.35 0.11
CA MET A 263 -7.55 4.63 -0.39
C MET A 263 -6.49 5.32 -1.26
N PRO A 264 -6.77 5.57 -2.56
CA PRO A 264 -5.86 6.34 -3.39
C PRO A 264 -5.90 7.82 -2.98
N ARG A 265 -4.73 8.37 -2.60
CA ARG A 265 -4.55 9.81 -2.39
C ARG A 265 -4.17 10.53 -3.69
N THR A 266 -3.54 9.82 -4.61
CA THR A 266 -3.40 10.22 -6.02
C THR A 266 -4.69 9.93 -6.79
N GLU A 267 -5.15 10.82 -7.65
CA GLU A 267 -6.41 10.68 -8.39
C GLU A 267 -6.41 9.54 -9.44
N PHE A 268 -7.59 9.00 -9.76
CA PHE A 268 -7.75 7.83 -10.62
C PHE A 268 -7.32 8.06 -12.08
N ILE A 269 -7.43 9.29 -12.61
CA ILE A 269 -6.92 9.62 -13.95
C ILE A 269 -5.41 9.40 -14.00
N THR A 270 -4.70 9.81 -12.96
CA THR A 270 -3.24 9.63 -12.85
C THR A 270 -2.88 8.15 -12.70
N LEU A 271 -3.61 7.39 -11.87
CA LEU A 271 -3.44 5.93 -11.76
C LEU A 271 -3.66 5.24 -13.11
N PHE A 272 -4.73 5.60 -13.83
CA PHE A 272 -5.01 5.03 -15.15
C PHE A 272 -3.88 5.32 -16.13
N GLY A 273 -3.26 6.50 -16.07
CA GLY A 273 -2.09 6.85 -16.88
C GLY A 273 -0.94 5.84 -16.80
N ILE A 274 -0.77 5.16 -15.66
CA ILE A 274 0.26 4.13 -15.44
C ILE A 274 -0.04 2.87 -16.29
N VAL A 275 -1.31 2.44 -16.30
CA VAL A 275 -1.74 1.18 -16.93
C VAL A 275 -2.37 1.36 -18.32
N LYS A 276 -2.63 2.59 -18.76
CA LYS A 276 -3.42 2.93 -19.96
C LYS A 276 -3.00 2.20 -21.23
N SER A 277 -1.71 1.92 -21.44
CA SER A 277 -1.26 1.19 -22.66
C SER A 277 -1.56 -0.30 -22.64
N LYS A 278 -1.86 -0.86 -21.47
CA LYS A 278 -2.17 -2.28 -21.28
C LYS A 278 -3.68 -2.55 -21.36
N LEU A 279 -4.49 -1.49 -21.30
CA LEU A 279 -5.94 -1.53 -21.39
C LEU A 279 -6.39 -0.89 -22.69
N THR A 280 -7.21 -1.60 -23.47
CA THR A 280 -7.76 -1.12 -24.74
C THR A 280 -9.27 -0.99 -24.68
N GLY A 281 -9.85 -0.25 -25.62
CA GLY A 281 -11.30 -0.10 -25.76
C GLY A 281 -11.91 0.91 -24.79
N ASP A 282 -13.21 0.78 -24.60
CA ASP A 282 -14.01 1.64 -23.72
C ASP A 282 -13.85 1.20 -22.27
N LEU A 283 -13.41 2.10 -21.39
CA LEU A 283 -13.08 1.75 -20.01
C LEU A 283 -14.32 1.33 -19.22
N PHE A 284 -15.47 1.98 -19.44
CA PHE A 284 -16.71 1.59 -18.77
C PHE A 284 -17.17 0.20 -19.20
N LYS A 285 -17.14 -0.13 -20.49
CA LYS A 285 -17.48 -1.49 -20.98
C LYS A 285 -16.57 -2.56 -20.40
N LEU A 286 -15.29 -2.25 -20.16
CA LEU A 286 -14.40 -3.15 -19.45
C LEU A 286 -14.92 -3.40 -18.03
N PHE A 287 -15.15 -2.34 -17.25
CA PHE A 287 -15.59 -2.48 -15.86
C PHE A 287 -17.00 -3.07 -15.71
N ASP A 288 -17.92 -2.77 -16.61
CA ASP A 288 -19.26 -3.36 -16.66
C ASP A 288 -19.19 -4.88 -16.91
N ASN A 289 -18.23 -5.34 -17.72
CA ASN A 289 -17.93 -6.77 -17.86
C ASN A 289 -17.22 -7.35 -16.62
N LEU A 290 -16.21 -6.66 -16.07
CA LEU A 290 -15.51 -7.15 -14.88
C LEU A 290 -16.45 -7.26 -13.66
N ALA A 291 -17.46 -6.39 -13.56
CA ALA A 291 -18.48 -6.44 -12.51
C ALA A 291 -19.34 -7.71 -12.58
N CYS A 292 -19.39 -8.40 -13.72
CA CYS A 292 -20.05 -9.70 -13.88
C CYS A 292 -19.42 -10.81 -13.06
N TYR A 293 -18.27 -10.60 -12.46
CA TYR A 293 -17.54 -11.63 -11.76
C TYR A 293 -17.43 -11.30 -10.27
N LYS A 294 -17.40 -12.35 -9.46
CA LYS A 294 -16.99 -12.31 -8.06
C LYS A 294 -16.19 -13.57 -7.71
N THR A 295 -15.41 -13.48 -6.65
CA THR A 295 -14.63 -14.61 -6.14
C THR A 295 -15.35 -15.23 -4.94
N VAL A 296 -15.64 -16.53 -5.00
CA VAL A 296 -16.25 -17.30 -3.91
C VAL A 296 -15.39 -18.55 -3.69
N ASN A 297 -14.88 -18.74 -2.46
CA ASN A 297 -13.98 -19.84 -2.14
C ASN A 297 -12.82 -19.97 -3.15
N GLN A 298 -12.16 -18.84 -3.44
CA GLN A 298 -11.07 -18.73 -4.44
C GLN A 298 -11.45 -19.02 -5.90
N ASN A 299 -12.72 -19.32 -6.19
CA ASN A 299 -13.21 -19.57 -7.53
C ASN A 299 -13.96 -18.37 -8.10
N VAL A 300 -13.68 -18.03 -9.36
CA VAL A 300 -14.43 -16.97 -10.05
C VAL A 300 -15.77 -17.53 -10.52
N VAL A 301 -16.85 -16.87 -10.11
CA VAL A 301 -18.23 -17.17 -10.50
C VAL A 301 -18.88 -15.94 -11.10
N VAL A 302 -20.02 -16.14 -11.78
CA VAL A 302 -20.84 -15.01 -12.25
C VAL A 302 -21.51 -14.35 -11.05
N ASP A 303 -21.38 -13.04 -10.95
CA ASP A 303 -22.08 -12.21 -10.00
C ASP A 303 -23.49 -11.89 -10.52
N THR A 304 -24.47 -12.68 -10.05
CA THR A 304 -25.86 -12.60 -10.51
C THR A 304 -26.55 -11.27 -10.21
N ASP A 305 -25.97 -10.46 -9.33
CA ASP A 305 -26.43 -9.09 -9.08
C ASP A 305 -26.21 -8.18 -10.28
N TYR A 306 -25.15 -8.43 -11.06
CA TYR A 306 -24.72 -7.57 -12.17
C TYR A 306 -24.90 -8.23 -13.54
N CYS A 307 -24.88 -9.57 -13.62
CA CYS A 307 -24.88 -10.25 -14.90
C CYS A 307 -25.67 -11.58 -14.90
N THR A 308 -25.99 -12.03 -16.11
CA THR A 308 -26.59 -13.34 -16.39
C THR A 308 -25.71 -14.11 -17.39
N GLY A 309 -26.11 -15.34 -17.75
CA GLY A 309 -25.39 -16.14 -18.73
C GLY A 309 -24.21 -16.95 -18.15
N PRO A 310 -23.45 -17.64 -19.01
CA PRO A 310 -22.35 -18.51 -18.59
C PRO A 310 -21.10 -17.73 -18.20
N LEU A 311 -20.24 -18.36 -17.39
CA LEU A 311 -18.98 -17.79 -16.90
C LEU A 311 -18.04 -17.27 -18.03
N THR A 312 -18.01 -17.97 -19.16
CA THR A 312 -17.18 -17.63 -20.32
C THR A 312 -17.74 -16.52 -21.20
N ALA A 313 -19.03 -16.19 -21.06
CA ALA A 313 -19.70 -15.17 -21.86
C ALA A 313 -20.85 -14.54 -21.03
N PRO A 314 -20.51 -13.83 -19.94
CA PRO A 314 -21.53 -13.20 -19.12
C PRO A 314 -22.19 -12.05 -19.89
N VAL A 315 -23.45 -11.80 -19.58
CA VAL A 315 -24.26 -10.73 -20.16
C VAL A 315 -24.61 -9.75 -19.06
N SER A 316 -24.05 -8.55 -19.14
CA SER A 316 -24.34 -7.45 -18.22
C SER A 316 -25.81 -7.06 -18.25
N ASN A 317 -26.38 -6.85 -17.06
CA ASN A 317 -27.70 -6.24 -16.90
C ASN A 317 -27.63 -4.70 -16.78
N ASN A 318 -26.45 -4.10 -16.98
CA ASN A 318 -26.11 -2.68 -16.84
C ASN A 318 -26.32 -2.08 -15.43
N ARG A 319 -26.45 -2.89 -14.38
CA ARG A 319 -26.65 -2.38 -13.01
C ARG A 319 -25.50 -1.50 -12.55
N LEU A 320 -24.25 -1.83 -12.90
CA LEU A 320 -23.07 -1.04 -12.51
C LEU A 320 -23.18 0.41 -12.98
N GLY A 321 -23.66 0.64 -14.20
CA GLY A 321 -23.79 1.99 -14.76
C GLY A 321 -24.91 2.82 -14.14
N GLY A 322 -25.84 2.18 -13.43
CA GLY A 322 -26.90 2.84 -12.67
C GLY A 322 -26.53 3.18 -11.23
N LEU A 323 -25.36 2.75 -10.74
CA LEU A 323 -24.90 3.09 -9.39
C LEU A 323 -24.42 4.54 -9.32
N GLU A 324 -24.61 5.16 -8.16
CA GLU A 324 -24.14 6.50 -7.86
C GLU A 324 -23.81 6.62 -6.38
N TYR A 325 -22.81 7.45 -6.07
CA TYR A 325 -22.69 7.99 -4.72
C TYR A 325 -23.54 9.26 -4.62
N SER A 326 -24.16 9.44 -3.45
CA SER A 326 -24.96 10.62 -3.13
C SER A 326 -24.57 11.11 -1.74
N ASN A 327 -24.26 12.39 -1.61
CA ASN A 327 -24.00 13.04 -0.32
C ASN A 327 -25.32 13.67 0.18
N PRO A 328 -26.05 13.01 1.09
CA PRO A 328 -27.35 13.49 1.55
C PRO A 328 -27.27 14.75 2.43
N ALA A 329 -26.08 15.15 2.88
CA ALA A 329 -25.91 16.35 3.70
C ALA A 329 -25.90 17.65 2.87
N THR A 330 -25.83 17.57 1.55
CA THR A 330 -25.91 18.73 0.65
C THR A 330 -27.34 18.90 0.11
N THR A 331 -27.74 20.14 -0.20
CA THR A 331 -29.08 20.45 -0.73
C THR A 331 -29.00 21.33 -2.00
N PRO A 332 -29.32 20.80 -3.20
CA PRO A 332 -29.65 19.39 -3.46
C PRO A 332 -28.45 18.45 -3.20
N PRO A 333 -28.68 17.14 -3.00
CA PRO A 333 -27.60 16.18 -2.86
C PRO A 333 -26.64 16.24 -4.04
N THR A 334 -25.36 16.40 -3.74
CA THR A 334 -24.26 16.23 -4.69
C THR A 334 -24.15 14.75 -5.00
N THR A 335 -24.01 14.39 -6.27
CA THR A 335 -23.92 12.98 -6.69
C THR A 335 -22.79 12.78 -7.69
N VAL A 336 -22.29 11.54 -7.75
CA VAL A 336 -21.39 11.09 -8.81
C VAL A 336 -21.88 9.74 -9.32
N ASN A 337 -22.21 9.69 -10.62
CA ASN A 337 -22.60 8.45 -11.29
C ASN A 337 -21.35 7.62 -11.66
N ILE A 338 -21.41 6.31 -11.42
CA ILE A 338 -20.27 5.40 -11.63
C ILE A 338 -19.88 5.27 -13.11
N LYS A 339 -20.85 5.25 -14.02
CA LYS A 339 -20.57 5.18 -15.46
C LYS A 339 -19.84 6.43 -15.93
N ASP A 340 -20.31 7.61 -15.54
CA ASP A 340 -19.72 8.88 -15.94
C ASP A 340 -18.31 9.02 -15.36
N TRP A 341 -18.11 8.65 -14.09
CA TRP A 341 -16.81 8.62 -13.45
C TRP A 341 -15.79 7.73 -14.18
N ILE A 342 -16.13 6.46 -14.43
CA ILE A 342 -15.24 5.52 -15.12
C ILE A 342 -14.97 5.96 -16.58
N THR A 343 -16.00 6.48 -17.25
CA THR A 343 -15.85 7.02 -18.61
C THR A 343 -14.86 8.20 -18.61
N GLY A 344 -14.98 9.11 -17.64
CA GLY A 344 -14.11 10.27 -17.45
C GLY A 344 -12.65 9.89 -17.20
N ILE A 345 -12.40 8.84 -16.40
CA ILE A 345 -11.04 8.28 -16.22
C ILE A 345 -10.46 7.84 -17.58
N GLY A 346 -11.23 7.09 -18.36
CA GLY A 346 -10.77 6.52 -19.64
C GLY A 346 -10.44 7.58 -20.71
N SER A 347 -11.28 8.61 -20.80
CA SER A 347 -11.08 9.75 -21.70
C SER A 347 -10.05 10.76 -21.19
N GLY A 348 -9.73 10.74 -19.89
CA GLY A 348 -8.96 11.80 -19.23
C GLY A 348 -9.74 13.11 -19.11
N THR A 349 -11.08 13.04 -19.16
CA THR A 349 -11.95 14.20 -18.97
C THR A 349 -12.49 14.16 -17.55
N GLY A 350 -11.96 15.04 -16.71
CA GLY A 350 -12.43 15.28 -15.35
C GLY A 350 -13.29 16.54 -15.23
N VAL A 351 -13.61 16.92 -14.00
CA VAL A 351 -14.26 18.17 -13.63
C VAL A 351 -13.19 19.27 -13.49
N GLY A 352 -13.46 20.46 -14.00
CA GLY A 352 -12.58 21.62 -13.83
C GLY A 352 -11.36 21.69 -14.78
N THR A 353 -10.41 22.56 -14.46
CA THR A 353 -9.15 22.74 -15.19
C THR A 353 -8.03 23.05 -14.19
N PRO A 354 -7.03 22.17 -14.00
CA PRO A 354 -6.86 20.86 -14.66
C PRO A 354 -8.00 19.87 -14.34
N PRO A 355 -8.25 18.87 -15.21
CA PRO A 355 -9.31 17.90 -14.98
C PRO A 355 -9.02 17.07 -13.73
N VAL A 356 -9.96 17.06 -12.79
CA VAL A 356 -9.95 16.15 -11.62
C VAL A 356 -11.01 15.07 -11.82
N ASP A 357 -10.72 13.82 -11.49
CA ASP A 357 -11.74 12.77 -11.65
C ASP A 357 -12.98 13.02 -10.78
N ALA A 358 -14.15 12.61 -11.28
CA ALA A 358 -15.43 12.99 -10.68
C ALA A 358 -15.62 12.46 -9.25
N LEU A 359 -14.99 11.34 -8.88
CA LEU A 359 -15.07 10.82 -7.52
C LEU A 359 -14.23 11.67 -6.56
N SER A 360 -13.04 12.10 -6.99
CA SER A 360 -12.22 13.05 -6.24
C SER A 360 -12.88 14.41 -6.07
N ASP A 361 -13.58 14.90 -7.10
CA ASP A 361 -14.36 16.15 -7.00
C ASP A 361 -15.56 16.01 -6.04
N PHE A 362 -16.26 14.87 -6.09
CA PHE A 362 -17.33 14.54 -5.14
C PHE A 362 -16.81 14.51 -3.70
N ASP A 363 -15.73 13.77 -3.46
CA ASP A 363 -15.15 13.55 -2.13
C ASP A 363 -14.53 14.83 -1.52
N ARG A 364 -14.06 15.74 -2.38
CA ARG A 364 -13.60 17.09 -1.96
C ARG A 364 -14.66 17.87 -1.20
N SER A 365 -15.94 17.71 -1.54
CA SER A 365 -17.03 18.39 -0.83
C SER A 365 -17.29 17.83 0.58
N ILE A 366 -16.63 16.72 0.94
CA ILE A 366 -16.80 15.99 2.19
C ILE A 366 -15.56 16.16 3.05
N ASP A 367 -14.44 15.59 2.60
CA ASP A 367 -13.18 15.61 3.34
C ASP A 367 -11.90 15.59 2.49
N ALA A 368 -12.02 15.55 1.16
CA ALA A 368 -10.93 15.56 0.20
C ALA A 368 -9.89 14.45 0.45
N SER A 369 -10.35 13.26 0.82
CA SER A 369 -9.48 12.12 1.09
C SER A 369 -9.10 11.38 -0.20
N ILE A 370 -10.08 11.05 -1.04
CA ILE A 370 -9.91 10.27 -2.27
C ILE A 370 -9.39 11.16 -3.39
N GLY A 371 -8.16 10.90 -3.84
CA GLY A 371 -7.48 11.73 -4.84
C GLY A 371 -7.25 13.17 -4.39
N GLY A 372 -7.28 13.44 -3.07
CA GLY A 372 -7.05 14.77 -2.50
C GLY A 372 -5.70 15.38 -2.84
N LEU A 373 -4.72 14.55 -3.18
CA LEU A 373 -3.39 14.98 -3.63
C LEU A 373 -3.30 15.12 -5.16
N ALA A 374 -4.44 15.10 -5.86
CA ALA A 374 -4.53 15.24 -7.31
C ALA A 374 -3.51 14.34 -8.04
N THR A 375 -2.66 14.92 -8.90
CA THR A 375 -1.68 14.19 -9.72
C THR A 375 -0.36 13.91 -8.99
N ARG A 376 -0.24 14.21 -7.69
CA ARG A 376 1.01 14.06 -6.95
C ARG A 376 1.40 12.59 -6.85
N MET A 377 2.71 12.35 -6.93
CA MET A 377 3.36 11.04 -6.85
C MET A 377 4.72 11.25 -6.17
N GLU A 378 5.25 10.21 -5.55
CA GLU A 378 6.60 10.23 -4.98
C GLU A 378 7.44 9.09 -5.54
N LYS A 379 8.74 9.15 -5.32
CA LYS A 379 9.65 8.06 -5.64
C LYS A 379 9.53 6.95 -4.61
N MET A 380 9.73 5.72 -5.03
CA MET A 380 9.97 4.61 -4.09
C MET A 380 11.30 4.83 -3.35
N TYR A 381 11.39 4.29 -2.13
CA TYR A 381 12.60 4.28 -1.33
C TYR A 381 13.78 3.67 -2.11
N ASN A 382 14.93 4.35 -2.09
CA ASN A 382 16.13 3.97 -2.84
C ASN A 382 15.93 3.74 -4.35
N SER A 383 14.95 4.43 -4.95
CA SER A 383 14.63 4.32 -6.37
C SER A 383 14.30 5.67 -6.99
N GLN A 384 14.37 5.75 -8.33
CA GLN A 384 13.88 6.91 -9.09
C GLN A 384 12.48 6.66 -9.70
N ARG A 385 11.92 5.47 -9.47
CA ARG A 385 10.58 5.12 -9.96
C ARG A 385 9.54 5.91 -9.16
N SER A 386 8.81 6.78 -9.84
CA SER A 386 7.63 7.47 -9.28
C SER A 386 6.44 6.51 -9.19
N VAL A 387 5.75 6.51 -8.06
CA VAL A 387 4.57 5.70 -7.76
C VAL A 387 3.48 6.56 -7.09
N PRO A 388 2.20 6.19 -7.24
CA PRO A 388 1.11 6.91 -6.60
C PRO A 388 1.16 6.81 -5.07
N LEU A 389 0.46 7.72 -4.40
CA LEU A 389 0.28 7.76 -2.95
C LEU A 389 -1.03 7.09 -2.57
N PHE A 390 -0.96 6.27 -1.53
CA PHE A 390 -2.11 5.61 -0.93
C PHE A 390 -2.12 5.88 0.57
N GLU A 391 -3.33 5.94 1.10
CA GLU A 391 -3.57 5.86 2.53
C GLU A 391 -4.15 4.47 2.84
N PHE A 392 -3.52 3.81 3.79
CA PHE A 392 -3.87 2.50 4.32
C PHE A 392 -4.67 2.70 5.60
N ARG A 393 -5.95 2.30 5.57
CA ARG A 393 -6.94 2.61 6.61
C ARG A 393 -7.37 1.36 7.36
N ASN A 394 -8.06 1.55 8.49
CA ASN A 394 -8.58 0.48 9.34
C ASN A 394 -7.48 -0.51 9.79
N LEU A 395 -6.29 0.01 10.04
CA LEU A 395 -5.19 -0.77 10.58
C LEU A 395 -5.50 -1.18 12.03
N ASP A 396 -4.76 -2.16 12.54
CA ASP A 396 -5.03 -2.70 13.87
C ASP A 396 -4.85 -1.61 14.93
N THR A 397 -5.80 -1.59 15.87
CA THR A 397 -5.78 -0.61 16.96
C THR A 397 -4.59 -0.86 17.86
N ILE A 398 -3.83 0.20 18.16
CA ILE A 398 -2.65 0.14 19.02
C ILE A 398 -2.85 0.96 20.30
N PRO A 399 -2.27 0.53 21.44
CA PRO A 399 -2.22 1.36 22.64
C PRO A 399 -1.14 2.45 22.49
N THR A 400 -1.25 3.54 23.25
CA THR A 400 -0.30 4.67 23.20
C THR A 400 1.19 4.27 23.26
N PRO A 401 1.65 3.36 24.14
CA PRO A 401 3.06 2.95 24.18
C PRO A 401 3.51 2.15 22.95
N GLY A 402 2.59 1.60 22.16
CA GLY A 402 2.89 0.80 20.97
C GLY A 402 3.23 1.60 19.72
N VAL A 403 3.02 2.92 19.75
CA VAL A 403 3.11 3.81 18.57
C VAL A 403 4.50 3.83 17.95
N GLU A 404 5.56 3.92 18.75
CA GLU A 404 6.94 3.94 18.26
C GLU A 404 7.29 2.65 17.49
N GLN A 405 6.95 1.50 18.09
CA GLN A 405 7.19 0.19 17.48
C GLN A 405 6.34 0.01 16.22
N PHE A 406 5.08 0.44 16.26
CA PHE A 406 4.20 0.43 15.10
C PHE A 406 4.79 1.20 13.93
N MET A 407 5.24 2.45 14.14
CA MET A 407 5.84 3.26 13.09
C MET A 407 7.17 2.68 12.58
N THR A 408 7.97 2.05 13.45
CA THR A 408 9.18 1.32 13.04
C THR A 408 8.84 0.16 12.09
N ASN A 409 7.78 -0.57 12.40
CA ASN A 409 7.32 -1.69 11.58
C ASN A 409 6.72 -1.21 10.24
N VAL A 410 5.96 -0.11 10.25
CA VAL A 410 5.42 0.53 9.04
C VAL A 410 6.56 0.94 8.10
N ASP A 411 7.57 1.64 8.61
CA ASP A 411 8.72 2.06 7.81
C ASP A 411 9.42 0.84 7.17
N SER A 412 9.67 -0.19 7.98
CA SER A 412 10.28 -1.44 7.52
C SER A 412 9.44 -2.14 6.44
N ALA A 413 8.11 -2.19 6.60
CA ALA A 413 7.20 -2.80 5.64
C ALA A 413 7.20 -2.05 4.30
N ILE A 414 7.18 -0.71 4.33
CA ILE A 414 7.27 0.12 3.11
C ILE A 414 8.60 -0.13 2.40
N GLN A 415 9.71 -0.16 3.14
CA GLN A 415 11.03 -0.47 2.57
C GLN A 415 11.06 -1.86 1.92
N ALA A 416 10.49 -2.87 2.58
CA ALA A 416 10.42 -4.24 2.07
C ALA A 416 9.60 -4.33 0.78
N LEU A 417 8.40 -3.74 0.74
CA LEU A 417 7.56 -3.68 -0.45
C LEU A 417 8.26 -2.91 -1.58
N HIS A 418 8.94 -1.80 -1.27
CA HIS A 418 9.72 -1.06 -2.25
C HIS A 418 10.88 -1.88 -2.83
N GLY A 419 11.59 -2.63 -2.00
CA GLY A 419 12.66 -3.53 -2.43
C GLY A 419 12.14 -4.66 -3.32
N GLN A 420 11.06 -5.33 -2.89
CA GLN A 420 10.45 -6.46 -3.61
C GLN A 420 9.93 -6.06 -5.00
N PHE A 421 9.29 -4.89 -5.11
CA PHE A 421 8.66 -4.43 -6.36
C PHE A 421 9.50 -3.38 -7.12
N ALA A 422 10.77 -3.22 -6.78
CA ALA A 422 11.67 -2.25 -7.42
C ALA A 422 11.79 -2.45 -8.95
N ASN A 423 11.78 -3.71 -9.39
CA ASN A 423 12.00 -4.10 -10.79
C ASN A 423 10.73 -4.58 -11.51
N ALA A 424 9.53 -4.37 -10.94
CA ALA A 424 8.31 -4.80 -11.60
C ALA A 424 8.16 -4.10 -12.98
N PRO A 425 7.56 -4.77 -13.99
CA PRO A 425 7.58 -4.31 -15.38
C PRO A 425 6.94 -2.93 -15.57
N THR A 426 7.77 -1.89 -15.56
CA THR A 426 7.33 -0.52 -15.84
C THR A 426 7.50 -0.14 -17.30
N LYS A 427 6.62 0.72 -17.78
CA LYS A 427 6.90 1.51 -18.99
C LYS A 427 8.17 2.32 -18.73
N ARG A 428 9.23 2.08 -19.50
CA ARG A 428 10.39 2.99 -19.53
C ARG A 428 9.88 4.39 -19.87
N LYS A 429 9.94 5.34 -18.93
CA LYS A 429 9.64 6.75 -19.20
C LYS A 429 10.57 7.22 -20.33
N ARG A 430 10.02 7.81 -21.39
CA ARG A 430 10.82 8.71 -22.25
C ARG A 430 11.26 9.85 -21.33
N GLN A 431 12.57 10.09 -21.21
CA GLN A 431 13.08 11.24 -20.48
C GLN A 431 12.39 12.51 -21.00
N ALA A 432 11.83 13.31 -20.09
CA ALA A 432 11.30 14.61 -20.44
C ALA A 432 12.44 15.46 -21.04
N PRO A 433 12.20 16.26 -22.08
CA PRO A 433 13.22 17.12 -22.65
C PRO A 433 13.82 18.02 -21.58
N ALA A 434 15.15 18.22 -21.60
CA ALA A 434 15.87 19.05 -20.63
C ALA A 434 15.32 20.49 -20.49
N SER A 435 14.56 20.97 -21.47
CA SER A 435 13.84 22.25 -21.43
C SER A 435 12.78 22.35 -20.32
N CYS A 436 12.39 21.24 -19.69
CA CYS A 436 11.41 21.21 -18.61
C CYS A 436 12.05 21.35 -17.22
N ILE A 437 13.39 21.34 -17.12
CA ILE A 437 14.11 21.51 -15.85
C ILE A 437 14.47 22.99 -15.71
N ARG A 438 13.66 23.75 -14.96
CA ARG A 438 14.07 25.09 -14.53
C ARG A 438 14.95 24.97 -13.28
N PRO A 439 16.13 25.60 -13.25
CA PRO A 439 16.87 25.76 -11.99
C PRO A 439 16.03 26.63 -11.04
N PHE A 440 15.69 26.09 -9.88
CA PHE A 440 15.07 26.85 -8.80
C PHE A 440 16.03 27.98 -8.39
N ALA A 441 15.63 29.22 -8.63
CA ALA A 441 16.31 30.38 -8.06
C ALA A 441 15.94 30.46 -6.57
N ALA A 442 16.90 30.13 -5.71
CA ALA A 442 16.76 30.29 -4.27
C ALA A 442 16.70 31.78 -3.91
N ASN A 443 15.50 32.31 -3.68
CA ASN A 443 15.32 33.52 -2.89
C ASN A 443 15.00 33.11 -1.45
N ALA A 444 16.05 32.79 -0.69
CA ALA A 444 15.99 32.68 0.76
C ALA A 444 16.80 33.84 1.36
N THR A 445 16.10 34.73 2.07
CA THR A 445 16.67 35.75 2.93
C THR A 445 17.63 35.13 3.94
N SER A 446 18.87 35.63 3.93
CA SER A 446 20.01 35.12 4.70
C SER A 446 19.82 35.24 6.21
N SER A 447 20.05 34.15 6.94
CA SER A 447 20.65 34.19 8.27
C SER A 447 22.00 33.46 8.22
N VAL A 448 23.00 34.09 8.84
CA VAL A 448 24.42 33.83 8.64
C VAL A 448 24.87 32.63 9.48
N PHE A 449 25.34 31.57 8.83
CA PHE A 449 26.32 30.64 9.41
C PHE A 449 27.47 30.45 8.41
N THR A 450 28.64 30.95 8.78
CA THR A 450 29.91 30.81 8.06
C THR A 450 30.42 29.37 8.12
N ALA A 451 30.61 28.74 6.96
CA ALA A 451 31.41 27.54 6.78
C ALA A 451 32.61 27.84 5.86
N SER A 452 33.77 27.26 6.23
CA SER A 452 35.08 27.40 5.59
C SER A 452 35.14 26.72 4.21
N PRO A 453 36.01 27.15 3.28
CA PRO A 453 35.96 26.72 1.88
C PRO A 453 36.66 25.38 1.65
N ALA A 454 35.96 24.46 0.97
CA ALA A 454 36.55 23.23 0.43
C ALA A 454 36.99 23.43 -1.03
N THR A 455 38.19 22.93 -1.31
CA THR A 455 38.97 22.92 -2.56
C THR A 455 38.23 22.27 -3.75
N PRO A 456 38.43 22.73 -5.00
CA PRO A 456 37.77 22.14 -6.17
C PRO A 456 38.42 20.81 -6.60
N SER A 457 37.58 19.80 -6.86
CA SER A 457 37.96 18.55 -7.52
C SER A 457 37.81 18.63 -9.05
N PRO A 458 38.59 17.86 -9.83
CA PRO A 458 38.77 18.07 -11.26
C PRO A 458 37.66 17.48 -12.13
N THR A 459 37.46 18.13 -13.27
CA THR A 459 36.56 17.75 -14.36
C THR A 459 36.97 16.41 -14.99
N VAL A 460 36.07 15.43 -14.96
CA VAL A 460 36.21 14.16 -15.70
C VAL A 460 35.47 14.27 -17.04
N VAL A 461 36.21 14.05 -18.13
CA VAL A 461 35.71 13.98 -19.50
C VAL A 461 34.98 12.65 -19.73
N ALA A 462 33.77 12.71 -20.28
CA ALA A 462 32.95 11.53 -20.60
C ALA A 462 33.50 10.73 -21.80
N PRO A 463 33.53 9.38 -21.75
CA PRO A 463 33.82 8.55 -22.91
C PRO A 463 32.57 8.30 -23.78
N ALA A 464 32.82 8.03 -25.06
CA ALA A 464 31.83 7.86 -26.12
C ALA A 464 30.91 6.65 -25.94
N SER A 465 29.67 6.78 -26.42
CA SER A 465 28.61 5.76 -26.40
C SER A 465 28.98 4.47 -27.15
N PRO A 466 28.68 3.28 -26.59
CA PRO A 466 28.70 2.02 -27.34
C PRO A 466 27.39 1.79 -28.10
N ALA A 467 27.53 1.14 -29.25
CA ALA A 467 26.45 0.74 -30.14
C ALA A 467 25.49 -0.30 -29.52
N THR A 468 24.25 -0.26 -29.99
CA THR A 468 23.11 -1.12 -29.64
C THR A 468 23.40 -2.62 -29.90
N PRO A 469 23.18 -3.53 -28.92
CA PRO A 469 23.20 -4.96 -29.19
C PRO A 469 21.81 -5.49 -29.57
N SER A 470 21.79 -6.39 -30.55
CA SER A 470 20.64 -7.23 -30.93
C SER A 470 20.24 -8.19 -29.79
N PRO A 471 18.98 -8.68 -29.75
CA PRO A 471 18.51 -9.55 -28.67
C PRO A 471 19.19 -10.92 -28.73
N THR A 472 20.03 -11.19 -27.73
CA THR A 472 20.62 -12.50 -27.46
C THR A 472 19.59 -13.37 -26.74
N VAL A 473 19.33 -14.57 -27.27
CA VAL A 473 18.62 -15.64 -26.57
C VAL A 473 19.40 -15.96 -25.29
N VAL A 474 18.79 -15.77 -24.13
CA VAL A 474 19.41 -16.06 -22.82
C VAL A 474 19.70 -17.56 -22.77
N ALA A 475 20.98 -17.91 -22.77
CA ALA A 475 21.42 -19.29 -22.56
C ALA A 475 21.01 -19.75 -21.14
N PRO A 476 20.79 -21.06 -20.93
CA PRO A 476 20.58 -21.61 -19.60
C PRO A 476 21.68 -21.13 -18.65
N VAL A 477 21.29 -20.61 -17.48
CA VAL A 477 22.25 -20.20 -16.45
C VAL A 477 22.79 -21.48 -15.80
N ASP A 478 24.10 -21.67 -15.87
CA ASP A 478 24.75 -22.77 -15.14
C ASP A 478 24.53 -22.58 -13.63
N PRO A 479 24.02 -23.59 -12.91
CA PRO A 479 23.77 -23.47 -11.48
C PRO A 479 25.07 -23.22 -10.71
N PRO A 480 25.02 -22.44 -9.62
CA PRO A 480 26.20 -22.18 -8.81
C PRO A 480 26.77 -23.49 -8.24
N SER A 481 28.06 -23.72 -8.48
CA SER A 481 28.80 -24.89 -8.01
C SER A 481 29.14 -24.84 -6.51
N GLN A 482 28.77 -23.75 -5.83
CA GLN A 482 28.95 -23.52 -4.41
C GLN A 482 27.70 -22.86 -3.84
N PRO A 483 27.32 -23.18 -2.59
CA PRO A 483 26.21 -22.50 -1.93
C PRO A 483 26.48 -20.99 -1.83
N SER A 484 25.48 -20.15 -2.12
CA SER A 484 25.62 -18.69 -1.99
C SER A 484 24.35 -18.02 -1.50
N CYS A 485 24.53 -16.94 -0.73
CA CYS A 485 23.52 -15.98 -0.31
C CYS A 485 24.15 -14.58 -0.24
N VAL A 486 23.34 -13.53 -0.10
CA VAL A 486 23.85 -12.18 0.19
C VAL A 486 24.16 -12.13 1.69
N PRO A 487 25.44 -12.06 2.11
CA PRO A 487 25.78 -12.06 3.53
C PRO A 487 25.33 -10.75 4.17
N THR A 488 24.65 -10.84 5.31
CA THR A 488 24.38 -9.67 6.16
C THR A 488 25.56 -9.53 7.13
N PRO A 489 26.23 -8.36 7.22
CA PRO A 489 27.36 -8.19 8.12
C PRO A 489 26.86 -8.11 9.56
N THR A 490 26.84 -9.22 10.29
CA THR A 490 26.71 -9.21 11.74
C THR A 490 27.79 -10.08 12.38
N SER A 491 28.33 -9.56 13.50
CA SER A 491 29.18 -10.32 14.41
C SER A 491 28.45 -11.60 14.81
N SER A 492 29.14 -12.74 14.80
CA SER A 492 28.61 -14.06 15.16
C SER A 492 27.80 -14.02 16.46
N VAL A 493 26.48 -13.90 16.35
CA VAL A 493 25.58 -14.08 17.48
C VAL A 493 25.49 -15.59 17.69
N LYS A 494 26.04 -16.07 18.81
CA LYS A 494 25.85 -17.44 19.24
C LYS A 494 24.46 -17.52 19.86
N ASP A 495 23.49 -18.00 19.11
CA ASP A 495 22.13 -18.23 19.60
C ASP A 495 22.14 -19.36 20.63
N SER A 496 21.35 -19.24 21.69
CA SER A 496 21.17 -20.31 22.69
C SER A 496 20.54 -21.57 22.10
N HIS A 497 19.95 -21.49 20.90
CA HIS A 497 19.23 -22.58 20.23
C HIS A 497 19.99 -23.18 19.02
N GLU A 498 21.29 -22.91 18.86
CA GLU A 498 22.09 -23.42 17.72
C GLU A 498 22.13 -24.97 17.67
N SER A 499 22.08 -25.64 18.83
CA SER A 499 22.14 -27.11 18.89
C SER A 499 20.83 -27.78 18.46
N GLU A 500 19.72 -27.11 18.72
CA GLU A 500 18.37 -27.48 18.35
C GLU A 500 18.23 -27.32 16.84
N LEU A 501 18.66 -26.19 16.29
CA LEU A 501 18.70 -25.98 14.84
C LEU A 501 19.47 -27.10 14.10
N GLU A 502 20.64 -27.50 14.59
CA GLU A 502 21.43 -28.60 14.01
C GLU A 502 20.64 -29.91 13.99
N LYS A 503 19.91 -30.22 15.07
CA LYS A 503 19.04 -31.41 15.16
C LYS A 503 17.85 -31.32 14.20
N ALA A 504 17.23 -30.15 14.04
CA ALA A 504 16.09 -29.95 13.14
C ALA A 504 16.52 -30.12 11.69
N ALA A 505 17.64 -29.51 11.31
CA ALA A 505 18.23 -29.65 9.97
C ALA A 505 18.62 -31.11 9.70
N ALA A 506 19.31 -31.78 10.63
CA ALA A 506 19.68 -33.18 10.49
C ALA A 506 18.46 -34.10 10.33
N PHE A 507 17.43 -33.90 11.16
CA PHE A 507 16.17 -34.64 11.08
C PHE A 507 15.49 -34.45 9.73
N PHE A 508 15.29 -33.20 9.31
CA PHE A 508 14.71 -32.88 8.00
C PHE A 508 15.48 -33.58 6.87
N CYS A 509 16.79 -33.42 6.81
CA CYS A 509 17.60 -34.01 5.76
C CYS A 509 17.56 -35.55 5.78
N SER A 510 17.43 -36.17 6.96
CA SER A 510 17.31 -37.64 7.09
C SER A 510 15.95 -38.17 6.60
N GLN A 511 14.85 -37.46 6.88
CA GLN A 511 13.50 -37.87 6.47
C GLN A 511 13.34 -37.80 4.95
N TYR A 512 14.05 -36.87 4.32
CA TYR A 512 13.91 -36.58 2.89
C TYR A 512 15.12 -37.01 2.05
N ALA A 513 16.07 -37.76 2.65
CA ALA A 513 17.29 -38.23 1.98
C ALA A 513 17.01 -39.05 0.71
N ASP A 514 15.96 -39.88 0.73
CA ASP A 514 15.55 -40.75 -0.38
C ASP A 514 14.50 -40.12 -1.31
N SER A 515 14.05 -38.90 -0.98
CA SER A 515 13.05 -38.22 -1.80
C SER A 515 13.70 -37.66 -3.07
N THR A 516 13.39 -38.28 -4.21
CA THR A 516 13.73 -37.71 -5.51
C THR A 516 12.68 -36.66 -5.87
N VAL A 517 13.09 -35.40 -5.87
CA VAL A 517 12.19 -34.29 -6.21
C VAL A 517 11.92 -34.32 -7.71
N GLN A 518 10.78 -34.84 -8.15
CA GLN A 518 10.35 -34.74 -9.54
C GLN A 518 9.48 -33.49 -9.70
N ASN A 519 10.10 -32.41 -10.17
CA ASN A 519 9.47 -31.19 -10.72
C ASN A 519 8.23 -30.67 -9.98
N GLY A 520 8.47 -29.94 -8.89
CA GLY A 520 7.49 -29.10 -8.19
C GLY A 520 8.13 -28.44 -6.96
N PRO A 521 7.57 -27.33 -6.45
CA PRO A 521 7.99 -26.80 -5.15
C PRO A 521 7.70 -27.84 -4.08
N ILE A 522 8.72 -28.21 -3.31
CA ILE A 522 8.55 -29.03 -2.12
C ILE A 522 8.35 -28.08 -0.94
N ASN A 523 7.09 -27.75 -0.66
CA ASN A 523 6.70 -27.20 0.63
C ASN A 523 6.56 -28.36 1.60
N ILE A 524 7.67 -28.82 2.16
CA ILE A 524 7.64 -29.71 3.31
C ILE A 524 7.41 -28.86 4.56
N ALA A 525 6.54 -29.36 5.42
CA ALA A 525 5.94 -28.69 6.58
C ALA A 525 6.92 -28.32 7.71
N ASP A 526 6.42 -27.44 8.59
CA ASP A 526 6.94 -27.08 9.90
C ASP A 526 7.57 -28.30 10.64
N THR A 527 8.85 -28.20 10.99
CA THR A 527 9.57 -29.19 11.81
C THR A 527 9.70 -28.64 13.22
N ILE A 528 9.24 -29.40 14.22
CA ILE A 528 9.37 -29.03 15.64
C ILE A 528 10.42 -29.89 16.32
N ILE A 529 11.16 -29.24 17.21
CA ILE A 529 11.87 -29.92 18.30
C ILE A 529 11.07 -29.64 19.57
N ALA A 530 10.43 -30.68 20.12
CA ALA A 530 9.79 -30.50 21.42
C ALA A 530 10.86 -30.46 22.50
N GLY A 531 10.88 -29.38 23.28
CA GLY A 531 11.53 -29.36 24.59
C GLY A 531 10.90 -30.40 25.55
N ASP A 532 11.66 -30.72 26.60
CA ASP A 532 11.46 -31.77 27.62
C ASP A 532 10.08 -32.44 27.73
N LYS A 533 10.04 -33.76 27.48
CA LYS A 533 8.99 -34.64 28.03
C LYS A 533 9.56 -35.43 29.20
N THR A 534 9.26 -35.03 30.44
CA THR A 534 9.59 -35.83 31.63
C THR A 534 8.67 -37.04 31.74
N GLU A 535 9.10 -38.18 31.19
CA GLU A 535 8.69 -39.52 31.63
C GLU A 535 9.93 -40.39 31.89
N GLY A 536 10.55 -40.21 33.06
CA GLY A 536 11.39 -41.22 33.69
C GLY A 536 12.69 -41.64 32.98
N ARG A 537 13.76 -40.83 33.16
CA ARG A 537 15.19 -41.21 33.09
C ARG A 537 15.69 -41.85 31.78
N GLU A 538 15.83 -41.01 30.76
CA GLU A 538 17.00 -40.79 29.88
C GLU A 538 16.58 -39.71 28.88
N THR A 539 17.41 -38.68 28.67
CA THR A 539 17.07 -37.55 27.78
C THR A 539 17.12 -38.01 26.33
N VAL A 540 16.00 -37.93 25.61
CA VAL A 540 15.96 -38.18 24.17
C VAL A 540 15.33 -36.97 23.50
N ASP A 541 16.14 -36.15 22.83
CA ASP A 541 15.67 -35.11 21.92
C ASP A 541 15.07 -35.78 20.69
N VAL A 542 13.77 -35.57 20.43
CA VAL A 542 13.09 -36.12 19.25
C VAL A 542 12.52 -34.97 18.42
N ALA A 543 13.03 -34.80 17.21
CA ALA A 543 12.43 -33.95 16.19
C ALA A 543 11.27 -34.68 15.50
N TYR A 544 10.17 -33.98 15.20
CA TYR A 544 9.01 -34.53 14.49
C TYR A 544 8.28 -33.46 13.67
N VAL A 545 7.43 -33.91 12.74
CA VAL A 545 6.60 -33.03 11.90
C VAL A 545 5.47 -32.41 12.73
N TYR A 546 5.33 -31.08 12.72
CA TYR A 546 4.33 -30.39 13.53
C TYR A 546 2.89 -30.70 13.11
N PRO A 547 2.04 -31.25 13.99
CA PRO A 547 0.61 -31.21 13.78
C PRO A 547 0.07 -29.84 14.23
N PRO A 548 -0.76 -29.15 13.41
CA PRO A 548 -1.36 -27.85 13.77
C PRO A 548 -2.18 -27.84 15.07
N SER A 549 -2.50 -29.01 15.63
CA SER A 549 -3.27 -29.18 16.86
C SER A 549 -2.46 -29.04 18.16
N MET A 550 -1.13 -28.84 18.11
CA MET A 550 -0.26 -28.90 19.30
C MET A 550 -0.04 -27.60 20.07
N GLY A 551 -0.77 -26.52 19.74
CA GLY A 551 -0.66 -25.22 20.45
C GLY A 551 0.72 -24.56 20.32
N ASN A 552 0.94 -23.46 21.05
CA ASN A 552 2.21 -22.72 21.02
C ASN A 552 3.32 -23.58 21.65
N GLN A 553 4.35 -23.88 20.86
CA GLN A 553 5.58 -24.54 21.29
C GLN A 553 6.73 -23.56 21.08
N ASP A 554 7.69 -23.56 21.98
CA ASP A 554 8.98 -22.91 21.74
C ASP A 554 9.79 -23.77 20.74
N ASP A 555 10.71 -23.16 19.98
CA ASP A 555 11.65 -23.83 19.07
C ASP A 555 11.03 -24.57 17.86
N VAL A 556 10.07 -23.93 17.21
CA VAL A 556 9.50 -24.39 15.93
C VAL A 556 10.32 -23.84 14.76
N TYR A 557 10.77 -24.73 13.86
CA TYR A 557 11.54 -24.36 12.67
C TYR A 557 10.75 -24.66 11.40
N ASN A 558 10.51 -23.63 10.60
CA ASN A 558 9.99 -23.78 9.25
C ASN A 558 11.16 -24.01 8.29
N ILE A 559 11.24 -25.20 7.70
CA ILE A 559 12.29 -25.60 6.76
C ILE A 559 11.65 -25.85 5.40
N ALA A 560 12.08 -25.10 4.38
CA ALA A 560 11.56 -25.22 3.03
C ALA A 560 12.68 -25.45 2.02
N VAL A 561 12.43 -26.29 1.01
CA VAL A 561 13.36 -26.52 -0.10
C VAL A 561 12.61 -26.32 -1.42
N THR A 562 12.94 -25.25 -2.14
CA THR A 562 12.26 -24.87 -3.38
C THR A 562 13.18 -25.00 -4.59
N SER A 563 12.64 -25.32 -5.76
CA SER A 563 13.43 -25.37 -6.99
C SER A 563 13.62 -23.98 -7.58
N VAL A 564 14.82 -23.72 -8.11
CA VAL A 564 15.10 -22.50 -8.87
C VAL A 564 14.38 -22.60 -10.23
N PRO A 565 13.58 -21.59 -10.63
CA PRO A 565 12.89 -21.61 -11.92
C PRO A 565 13.86 -21.83 -13.09
N ASN A 566 13.49 -22.71 -14.02
CA ASN A 566 14.27 -23.05 -15.21
C ASN A 566 15.64 -23.73 -14.93
N CYS A 567 15.82 -24.28 -13.73
CA CYS A 567 16.97 -25.09 -13.37
C CYS A 567 16.54 -26.57 -13.29
N THR A 568 17.25 -27.48 -13.96
CA THR A 568 16.96 -28.91 -13.90
C THR A 568 18.28 -29.68 -13.80
N PRO A 569 18.57 -30.33 -12.65
CA PRO A 569 19.78 -31.13 -12.53
C PRO A 569 19.66 -32.41 -13.37
N ASN A 570 20.75 -32.78 -14.03
CA ASN A 570 20.86 -34.06 -14.75
C ASN A 570 20.83 -35.22 -13.74
N GLY A 571 19.66 -35.85 -13.56
CA GLY A 571 19.49 -36.98 -12.64
C GLY A 571 18.49 -36.75 -11.49
N GLY A 572 17.78 -35.61 -11.48
CA GLY A 572 16.89 -35.24 -10.38
C GLY A 572 17.64 -34.63 -9.20
N TYR A 573 16.90 -34.25 -8.17
CA TYR A 573 17.48 -33.64 -6.99
C TYR A 573 17.74 -34.70 -5.92
N ASN A 574 18.99 -34.85 -5.50
CA ASN A 574 19.37 -35.64 -4.34
C ASN A 574 19.51 -34.69 -3.14
N LEU A 575 18.52 -34.70 -2.25
CA LEU A 575 18.55 -33.83 -1.06
C LEU A 575 19.64 -34.21 -0.07
N ALA A 576 20.17 -35.44 -0.08
CA ALA A 576 21.29 -35.79 0.80
C ALA A 576 22.61 -35.11 0.38
N THR A 577 22.79 -34.86 -0.92
CA THR A 577 24.02 -34.28 -1.51
C THR A 577 23.70 -33.32 -2.67
N PRO A 578 23.03 -32.18 -2.40
CA PRO A 578 22.49 -31.31 -3.45
C PRO A 578 23.55 -30.56 -4.27
N VAL A 579 24.75 -30.39 -3.70
CA VAL A 579 25.94 -29.88 -4.39
C VAL A 579 27.13 -30.73 -3.93
N ALA A 580 28.06 -31.03 -4.84
CA ALA A 580 29.22 -31.87 -4.55
C ALA A 580 29.90 -31.45 -3.24
N ASN A 581 30.03 -32.41 -2.31
CA ASN A 581 30.69 -32.30 -1.01
C ASN A 581 29.98 -31.47 0.09
N ASN A 582 28.72 -31.05 -0.11
CA ASN A 582 27.94 -30.40 0.95
C ASN A 582 26.74 -31.27 1.33
N GLN A 583 26.56 -31.54 2.63
CA GLN A 583 25.37 -32.23 3.12
C GLN A 583 24.21 -31.24 3.28
N CYS A 584 22.97 -31.70 3.16
CA CYS A 584 21.80 -30.82 3.33
C CYS A 584 21.75 -30.13 4.70
N ALA A 585 22.19 -30.81 5.77
CA ALA A 585 22.23 -30.23 7.10
C ALA A 585 23.22 -29.06 7.17
N ASP A 586 24.40 -29.19 6.54
CA ASP A 586 25.41 -28.13 6.48
C ASP A 586 24.90 -26.90 5.71
N ILE A 587 24.11 -27.12 4.66
CA ILE A 587 23.53 -26.04 3.84
C ILE A 587 22.45 -25.29 4.62
N LEU A 588 21.55 -25.99 5.31
CA LEU A 588 20.52 -25.37 6.15
C LEU A 588 21.13 -24.64 7.35
N HIS A 589 22.12 -25.23 8.01
CA HIS A 589 22.86 -24.58 9.09
C HIS A 589 23.56 -23.32 8.59
N SER A 590 24.22 -23.39 7.44
CA SER A 590 24.86 -22.23 6.81
C SER A 590 23.82 -21.16 6.42
N ALA A 591 22.63 -21.56 5.96
CA ALA A 591 21.57 -20.62 5.60
C ALA A 591 21.11 -19.82 6.81
N TRP A 592 20.90 -20.50 7.93
CA TRP A 592 20.57 -19.83 9.18
C TRP A 592 21.74 -19.02 9.73
N LYS A 593 22.99 -19.51 9.66
CA LYS A 593 24.14 -18.87 10.32
C LYS A 593 24.70 -17.68 9.54
N GLN A 594 24.79 -17.81 8.22
CA GLN A 594 25.47 -16.85 7.35
C GLN A 594 24.49 -15.93 6.63
N CYS A 595 23.22 -16.34 6.52
CA CYS A 595 22.19 -15.63 5.79
C CYS A 595 21.00 -15.26 6.70
N ASN A 596 21.22 -15.25 8.03
CA ASN A 596 20.22 -14.87 9.01
C ASN A 596 19.81 -13.40 8.84
N ASN A 597 18.51 -13.16 8.72
CA ASN A 597 17.94 -11.82 8.85
C ASN A 597 17.50 -11.58 10.30
N GLN A 598 18.48 -11.29 11.17
CA GLN A 598 18.24 -10.83 12.54
C GLN A 598 17.42 -11.81 13.41
N GLY A 599 17.66 -13.12 13.27
CA GLY A 599 16.98 -14.15 14.06
C GLY A 599 15.64 -14.62 13.48
N ARG A 600 15.27 -14.17 12.27
CA ARG A 600 14.01 -14.56 11.59
C ARG A 600 14.17 -15.64 10.52
N GLY A 601 15.39 -16.17 10.35
CA GLY A 601 15.70 -17.19 9.35
C GLY A 601 16.59 -16.70 8.22
N GLY A 602 16.98 -17.64 7.35
CA GLY A 602 17.86 -17.40 6.21
C GLY A 602 17.68 -18.42 5.09
N ALA A 603 18.18 -18.08 3.90
CA ALA A 603 18.08 -18.93 2.71
C ALA A 603 19.40 -19.00 1.92
N ILE A 604 19.72 -20.19 1.41
CA ILE A 604 20.89 -20.45 0.55
C ILE A 604 20.46 -21.14 -0.73
N THR A 605 21.00 -20.67 -1.86
CA THR A 605 20.88 -21.39 -3.13
C THR A 605 22.05 -22.35 -3.28
N ALA A 606 21.76 -23.65 -3.49
CA ALA A 606 22.75 -24.70 -3.70
C ALA A 606 22.32 -25.57 -4.90
N GLY A 607 23.06 -25.46 -6.01
CA GLY A 607 22.69 -26.11 -7.26
C GLY A 607 21.41 -25.50 -7.85
N CYS A 608 20.40 -26.33 -8.09
CA CYS A 608 19.08 -25.92 -8.58
C CYS A 608 18.03 -25.77 -7.46
N LEU A 609 18.45 -25.72 -6.20
CA LEU A 609 17.56 -25.65 -5.03
C LEU A 609 17.86 -24.41 -4.18
N VAL A 610 16.82 -23.90 -3.53
CA VAL A 610 16.88 -22.89 -2.47
C VAL A 610 16.46 -23.56 -1.17
N TYR A 611 17.38 -23.57 -0.21
CA TYR A 611 17.19 -24.08 1.15
C TYR A 611 16.89 -22.92 2.08
N SER A 612 15.73 -22.93 2.71
CA SER A 612 15.27 -21.88 3.62
C SER A 612 14.99 -22.49 4.99
N ILE A 613 15.35 -21.76 6.05
CA ILE A 613 15.06 -22.13 7.43
C ILE A 613 14.71 -20.88 8.24
N ALA A 614 13.61 -20.92 8.97
CA ALA A 614 13.14 -19.81 9.80
C ALA A 614 12.64 -20.33 11.16
N THR A 615 12.90 -19.57 12.21
CA THR A 615 12.29 -19.77 13.53
C THR A 615 10.87 -19.19 13.53
N LYS A 616 9.92 -19.95 14.06
CA LYS A 616 8.56 -19.50 14.31
C LYS A 616 8.48 -19.17 15.82
N TYR A 617 8.46 -17.88 16.12
CA TYR A 617 8.28 -17.34 17.47
C TYR A 617 6.82 -17.43 17.91
#